data_AF-A0A2X3BY82-F1
#
_entry.id   AF-A0A2X3BY82-F1
#
_cell.length_a   1.000
_cell.length_b   1.000
_cell.length_c   1.000
_cell.angle_alpha   90.00
_cell.angle_beta   90.00
_cell.angle_gamma   90.00
#
_symmetry.space_group_name_H-M   'P 1'
#
loop_
_entity.id
_entity.type
_entity.pdbx_description
1 polymer ?
#
loop_
_entity_poly.entity_id
_entity_poly.type
_entity_poly.pdbx_seq_one_letter_code
_entity_poly.pdbx_strand_id
1 'polypeptide(L)' 'MHLTVAMEGVNDRTLAQQARQFQLAPAALSHFYLDPQRARSGLVLGYGKYLCFSLFSRALRTLNRLIAQHRRA' A
#
# COMPACT_ATOMS: atom_id res chain seq x y z
N MET A 1 12.19 8.74 -4.87
CA MET A 1 12.19 7.94 -3.62
C MET A 1 10.87 7.18 -3.48
N HIS A 2 10.91 5.98 -2.89
CA HIS A 2 9.73 5.18 -2.55
C HIS A 2 9.82 4.72 -1.10
N LEU A 3 8.68 4.60 -0.42
CA LEU A 3 8.57 4.02 0.92
C LEU A 3 7.93 2.64 0.77
N THR A 4 8.60 1.60 1.27
CA THR A 4 8.07 0.23 1.27
C THR A 4 7.64 -0.15 2.68
N VAL A 5 6.43 -0.67 2.80
CA VAL A 5 5.89 -1.17 4.07
C VAL A 5 5.48 -2.62 3.87
N ALA A 6 6.23 -3.54 4.48
CA ALA A 6 5.89 -4.96 4.51
C ALA A 6 4.79 -5.21 5.56
N MET A 7 3.79 -6.01 5.21
CA MET A 7 2.63 -6.30 6.06
C MET A 7 2.18 -7.73 5.85
N GLU A 8 2.25 -8.56 6.89
CA GLU A 8 1.82 -9.95 6.80
C GLU A 8 0.30 -10.10 6.99
N GLY A 9 -0.27 -11.14 6.38
CA GLY A 9 -1.69 -11.50 6.49
C GLY A 9 -2.65 -10.60 5.71
N VAL A 10 -2.18 -9.83 4.73
CA VAL A 10 -3.02 -8.92 3.92
C VAL A 10 -2.88 -9.26 2.44
N ASN A 11 -4.00 -9.28 1.71
CA ASN A 11 -3.98 -9.32 0.25
C ASN A 11 -3.64 -7.92 -0.28
N ASP A 12 -2.35 -7.69 -0.54
CA ASP A 12 -1.82 -6.39 -0.92
C ASP A 12 -2.26 -5.92 -2.31
N ARG A 13 -2.59 -6.85 -3.22
CA ARG A 13 -3.13 -6.53 -4.55
C ARG A 13 -4.54 -5.94 -4.46
N THR A 14 -5.41 -6.56 -3.68
CA THR A 14 -6.78 -6.05 -3.42
C THR A 14 -6.72 -4.69 -2.72
N LEU A 15 -5.84 -4.57 -1.72
CA LEU A 15 -5.62 -3.33 -0.99
C LEU A 15 -5.11 -2.20 -1.92
N ALA A 16 -4.15 -2.50 -2.80
CA ALA A 16 -3.64 -1.54 -3.77
C ALA A 16 -4.71 -1.11 -4.78
N GLN A 17 -5.60 -2.01 -5.19
CA GLN A 17 -6.74 -1.68 -6.04
C GLN A 17 -7.75 -0.78 -5.33
N GLN A 18 -8.11 -1.08 -4.07
CA GLN A 18 -9.00 -0.24 -3.27
C GLN A 18 -8.39 1.16 -3.03
N ALA A 19 -7.09 1.25 -2.78
CA ALA A 19 -6.41 2.53 -2.59
C ALA A 19 -6.54 3.46 -3.81
N ARG A 20 -6.62 2.91 -5.03
CA ARG A 20 -6.83 3.71 -6.27
C ARG A 20 -8.17 4.44 -6.28
N GLN A 21 -9.19 3.90 -5.61
CA GLN A 21 -10.48 4.57 -5.45
C GLN A 21 -10.37 5.88 -4.67
N PHE A 22 -9.33 6.00 -3.82
CA PHE A 22 -9.02 7.18 -3.03
C PHE A 22 -7.93 8.05 -3.68
N GLN A 23 -7.68 7.89 -4.99
CA GLN A 23 -6.63 8.59 -5.73
C GLN A 23 -5.21 8.31 -5.21
N LEU A 24 -5.03 7.25 -4.42
CA LEU A 24 -3.72 6.76 -3.99
C LEU A 24 -3.26 5.69 -4.97
N ALA A 25 -2.00 5.75 -5.39
CA ALA A 25 -1.42 4.76 -6.30
C ALA A 25 -0.27 3.97 -5.65
N PRO A 26 -0.50 3.24 -4.53
CA PRO A 26 0.48 2.29 -4.05
C PRO A 26 0.60 1.11 -5.03
N ALA A 27 1.79 0.54 -5.13
CA ALA A 27 1.99 -0.75 -5.78
C ALA A 27 2.00 -1.86 -4.72
N ALA A 28 1.50 -3.05 -5.08
CA ALA A 28 1.58 -4.23 -4.21
C ALA A 28 3.04 -4.71 -4.14
N LEU A 29 3.55 -4.94 -2.94
CA LEU A 29 4.91 -5.43 -2.73
C LEU A 29 5.10 -6.82 -3.36
N SER A 30 4.07 -7.67 -3.28
CA SER A 30 4.03 -8.99 -3.90
C SER A 30 4.24 -8.97 -5.42
N HIS A 31 4.04 -7.83 -6.09
CA HIS A 31 4.27 -7.69 -7.52
C HIS A 31 5.76 -7.62 -7.89
N PHE A 32 6.62 -7.23 -6.96
CA PHE A 32 8.06 -7.06 -7.21
C PHE A 32 8.87 -8.33 -6.97
N TYR A 33 8.25 -9.38 -6.43
CA TYR A 33 8.89 -10.68 -6.24
C TYR A 33 8.81 -11.49 -7.52
N LEU A 34 9.96 -12.00 -7.98
CA LEU A 34 10.04 -12.91 -9.12
C LEU A 34 9.46 -14.29 -8.79
N ASP A 35 9.62 -14.73 -7.54
CA ASP A 35 9.08 -15.98 -7.01
C ASP A 35 7.85 -15.69 -6.12
N PRO A 36 6.63 -16.06 -6.56
CA PRO A 36 5.41 -15.87 -5.76
C PRO A 36 5.41 -16.60 -4.41
N GLN A 37 6.14 -17.71 -4.28
CA GLN A 37 6.17 -18.47 -3.02
C GLN A 37 6.98 -17.77 -1.91
N ARG A 38 7.90 -16.89 -2.30
CA ARG A 38 8.69 -16.05 -1.39
C ARG A 38 8.12 -14.64 -1.26
N ALA A 39 7.01 -14.36 -1.96
CA ALA A 39 6.44 -13.03 -1.99
C ALA A 39 5.95 -12.63 -0.61
N ARG A 40 6.36 -11.44 -0.18
CA ARG A 40 5.82 -10.81 1.02
C ARG A 40 4.74 -9.83 0.62
N SER A 41 3.65 -9.85 1.38
CA SER A 41 2.60 -8.84 1.25
C SER A 41 3.08 -7.49 1.77
N GLY A 42 2.65 -6.41 1.12
CA GLY A 42 2.99 -5.05 1.54
C GLY A 42 2.64 -4.00 0.49
N LEU A 43 2.89 -2.73 0.78
CA LEU A 43 2.66 -1.63 -0.15
C LEU A 43 3.94 -0.85 -0.42
N VAL A 44 4.15 -0.51 -1.69
CA VAL A 44 5.20 0.39 -2.16
C VAL A 44 4.58 1.72 -2.55
N LEU A 45 4.96 2.77 -1.84
CA LEU A 45 4.41 4.12 -1.96
C LEU A 45 5.40 5.02 -2.72
N GLY A 46 5.00 5.52 -3.88
CA GLY A 46 5.79 6.50 -4.63
C GLY A 46 5.77 7.86 -3.93
N TYR A 47 6.92 8.33 -3.45
CA TYR A 47 7.04 9.62 -2.75
C TYR A 47 6.91 10.83 -3.70
N GLY A 48 7.03 10.61 -5.01
CA GLY A 48 7.15 11.66 -6.03
C GLY A 48 5.86 12.39 -6.44
N LYS A 49 4.67 11.99 -5.95
CA LYS A 49 3.39 12.63 -6.31
C LYS A 49 2.78 13.53 -5.23
N TYR A 50 3.37 13.61 -4.04
CA TYR A 50 2.80 14.36 -2.92
C TYR A 50 3.66 15.59 -2.62
N LEU A 51 3.47 16.67 -3.39
CA LEU A 51 4.13 17.98 -3.20
C LEU A 51 3.71 18.72 -1.91
N CYS A 52 3.09 18.05 -0.92
CA CYS A 52 2.78 18.63 0.38
C CYS A 52 2.67 17.56 1.48
N PHE A 53 3.30 17.79 2.63
CA PHE A 53 3.26 16.93 3.83
C PHE A 53 1.83 16.65 4.35
N SER A 54 0.89 17.57 4.11
CA SER A 54 -0.54 17.42 4.46
C SER A 54 -1.26 16.36 3.60
N LEU A 55 -0.87 16.22 2.32
CA LEU A 55 -1.41 15.18 1.43
C LEU A 55 -0.85 13.81 1.79
N PHE A 56 0.43 13.75 2.17
CA PHE A 56 1.08 12.53 2.63
C PHE A 56 0.46 11.99 3.93
N SER A 57 0.25 12.85 4.93
CA SER A 57 -0.38 12.44 6.19
C SER A 57 -1.84 11.99 6.02
N ARG A 58 -2.62 12.62 5.13
CA ARG A 58 -3.96 12.15 4.75
C ARG A 58 -3.92 10.79 4.06
N ALA A 59 -3.01 10.59 3.10
CA ALA A 59 -2.83 9.32 2.41
C ALA A 59 -2.49 8.18 3.38
N LEU A 60 -1.57 8.41 4.32
CA LEU A 60 -1.21 7.42 5.35
C LEU A 60 -2.39 7.06 6.24
N ARG A 61 -3.23 8.03 6.66
CA ARG A 61 -4.43 7.75 7.47
C ARG A 61 -5.42 6.87 6.71
N THR A 62 -5.66 7.15 5.43
CA THR A 62 -6.55 6.34 4.59
C THR A 62 -6.01 4.92 4.42
N LEU A 63 -4.71 4.77 4.15
CA LEU A 63 -4.08 3.45 4.03
C LEU A 63 -4.16 2.67 5.34
N ASN A 64 -3.90 3.31 6.48
CA ASN A 64 -3.99 2.64 7.79
C ASN A 64 -5.41 2.14 8.09
N ARG A 65 -6.44 2.90 7.70
CA ARG A 65 -7.84 2.45 7.80
C ARG A 65 -8.12 1.23 6.93
N LEU A 66 -7.68 1.24 5.68
CA LEU A 66 -7.88 0.10 4.76
C LEU A 66 -7.14 -1.16 5.25
N ILE A 67 -5.90 -1.01 5.73
CA ILE A 67 -5.12 -2.12 6.33
C ILE A 67 -5.85 -2.69 7.54
N ALA A 68 -6.37 -1.83 8.43
CA ALA A 68 -7.13 -2.28 9.60
C ALA A 68 -8.43 -3.00 9.23
N GLN A 69 -9.11 -2.59 8.15
CA GLN A 69 -10.30 -3.28 7.64
C GLN A 69 -9.95 -4.68 7.09
N HIS A 70 -8.91 -4.79 6.28
CA HIS A 70 -8.46 -6.07 5.73
C HIS A 70 -7.96 -7.06 6.79
N ARG A 71 -7.47 -6.59 7.95
CA ARG A 71 -7.05 -7.46 9.06
C ARG A 71 -8.20 -7.97 9.92
N ARG A 72 -9.40 -7.38 9.81
CA ARG A 72 -10.58 -7.75 10.61
C ARG A 72 -11.60 -8.58 9.83
N ALA A 73 -11.45 -8.64 8.50
CA ALA A 73 -12.25 -9.48 7.61
C ALA A 73 -11.62 -10.86 7.47
#